data_AF-A0AAN4ZQC2-F1
#
_entry.id   AF-A0AAN4ZQC2-F1
#
_cell.length_a   1.000
_cell.length_b   1.000
_cell.length_c   1.000
_cell.angle_alpha   90.00
_cell.angle_beta   90.00
_cell.angle_gamma   90.00
#
_symmetry.space_group_name_H-M   'P 1'
#
loop_
_entity.id
_entity.type
_entity.pdbx_description
1 polymer ?
#
loop_
_entity_poly.entity_id
_entity_poly.type
_entity_poly.pdbx_seq_one_letter_code
_entity_poly.pdbx_strand_id
1 'polypeptide(L)'
;MDEIPAHRTAKRPRAPEDLIVFCVPFPEKLDNDGVYSEQQTISGFPWRANVSKEEDEDGIEYLGLFLHCEMNKHSSVWFCDVSYEMTLVNQRDALLSETIKQTHRFDYSEGRLGIGAAEFITMEKLLNPNEGFIKDNMIRVEVKVTVNNSSLSRKFRGKPHVDLFSPSPQADAVLIVDSFKLYVNKQLLAIQSQFFDRLFNGQYKESKQKEIHIEDVDINDFEELLKAMYPIEYEYTEDNVESILELADRFEVNSVLNSAEKFLLADTEMSPRRKLLLADKYKLTVLIDQCLSMHKTCAQMKGLKSTPEYPLLSDAVKGALFDLITNICKC
;
A
#
# COMPACT_ATOMS: atom_id res chain seq x y z
N MET A 1 -19.07 -26.34 -43.70
CA MET A 1 -19.39 -25.65 -42.43
C MET A 1 -18.10 -25.63 -41.67
N ASP A 2 -17.26 -24.64 -41.95
CA ASP A 2 -16.02 -24.39 -41.22
C ASP A 2 -16.33 -23.27 -40.23
N GLU A 3 -16.32 -23.61 -38.94
CA GLU A 3 -16.48 -22.63 -37.87
C GLU A 3 -15.15 -21.87 -37.66
N ILE A 4 -15.23 -20.55 -37.81
CA ILE A 4 -14.15 -19.61 -37.54
C ILE A 4 -13.96 -19.53 -36.02
N PRO A 5 -12.74 -19.69 -35.46
CA PRO A 5 -12.54 -19.52 -34.02
C PRO A 5 -12.69 -18.05 -33.64
N ALA A 6 -13.52 -17.81 -32.63
CA ALA A 6 -13.82 -16.50 -32.09
C ALA A 6 -12.54 -15.79 -31.62
N HIS A 7 -12.31 -14.58 -32.14
CA HIS A 7 -11.33 -13.64 -31.60
C HIS A 7 -11.63 -13.40 -30.11
N ARG A 8 -10.77 -13.93 -29.24
CA ARG A 8 -10.71 -13.55 -27.83
C ARG A 8 -10.29 -12.08 -27.77
N THR A 9 -11.25 -11.18 -27.62
CA THR A 9 -11.00 -9.76 -27.36
C THR A 9 -10.17 -9.63 -26.08
N ALA A 10 -8.94 -9.14 -26.20
CA ALA A 10 -8.08 -8.81 -25.07
C ALA A 10 -8.85 -7.89 -24.10
N LYS A 11 -9.10 -8.39 -22.88
CA LYS A 11 -9.61 -7.53 -21.81
C LYS A 11 -8.53 -6.50 -21.48
N ARG A 12 -8.92 -5.23 -21.39
CA ARG A 12 -8.04 -4.12 -21.00
C ARG A 12 -7.31 -4.47 -19.68
N PRO A 13 -6.02 -4.11 -19.54
CA PRO A 13 -5.31 -4.25 -18.27
C PRO A 13 -6.08 -3.52 -17.17
N ARG A 14 -6.16 -4.14 -15.98
CA ARG A 14 -6.58 -3.41 -14.77
C ARG A 14 -5.64 -2.22 -14.60
N ALA A 15 -6.19 -1.04 -14.34
CA ALA A 15 -5.37 0.14 -14.09
C ALA A 15 -4.41 -0.16 -12.91
N PRO A 16 -3.15 0.30 -12.98
CA PRO A 16 -2.20 0.15 -11.87
C PRO A 16 -2.82 0.69 -10.57
N GLU A 17 -2.61 -0.02 -9.44
CA GLU A 17 -3.20 0.36 -8.14
C GLU A 17 -2.69 1.73 -7.62
N ASP A 18 -1.67 2.29 -8.25
CA ASP A 18 -1.01 3.57 -7.96
C ASP A 18 -1.39 4.71 -8.93
N LEU A 19 -2.38 4.50 -9.81
CA LEU A 19 -2.79 5.45 -10.84
C LEU A 19 -4.22 5.95 -10.65
N ILE A 20 -4.39 7.27 -10.57
CA ILE A 20 -5.68 7.97 -10.65
C ILE A 20 -5.87 8.42 -12.10
N VAL A 21 -6.94 7.96 -12.74
CA VAL A 21 -7.35 8.42 -14.08
C VAL A 21 -8.61 9.26 -13.95
N PHE A 22 -8.55 10.49 -14.42
CA PHE A 22 -9.58 11.48 -14.23
C PHE A 22 -9.94 12.16 -15.55
N CYS A 23 -11.16 11.96 -16.03
CA CYS A 23 -11.69 12.61 -17.23
C CYS A 23 -12.63 13.74 -16.82
N VAL A 24 -12.35 14.96 -17.28
CA VAL A 24 -13.09 16.16 -16.91
C VAL A 24 -13.82 16.70 -18.14
N PRO A 25 -15.17 16.83 -18.09
CA PRO A 25 -15.91 17.57 -19.10
C PRO A 25 -15.42 19.01 -19.15
N PHE A 26 -15.02 19.46 -20.33
CA PHE A 26 -14.36 20.74 -20.53
C PHE A 26 -15.01 21.46 -21.73
N PRO A 27 -15.26 22.78 -21.67
CA PRO A 27 -14.92 23.74 -20.59
C PRO A 27 -16.01 23.93 -19.52
N GLU A 28 -17.19 23.32 -19.68
CA GLU A 28 -18.42 23.69 -18.94
C GLU A 28 -18.38 23.51 -17.41
N LYS A 29 -17.40 22.78 -16.87
CA LYS A 29 -17.34 22.42 -15.43
C LYS A 29 -16.14 22.98 -14.66
N LEU A 30 -15.28 23.79 -15.28
CA LEU A 30 -14.16 24.41 -14.57
C LEU A 30 -14.57 25.79 -14.04
N ASP A 31 -15.15 25.80 -12.84
CA ASP A 31 -15.25 26.99 -12.00
C ASP A 31 -13.98 27.17 -11.13
N ASN A 32 -13.95 28.20 -10.29
CA ASN A 32 -12.79 28.50 -9.44
C ASN A 32 -12.49 27.40 -8.40
N ASP A 33 -13.48 26.59 -8.00
CA ASP A 33 -13.27 25.49 -7.06
C ASP A 33 -12.78 24.21 -7.78
N GLY A 34 -12.88 24.20 -9.12
CA GLY A 34 -12.41 23.13 -9.99
C GLY A 34 -13.22 21.84 -9.87
N VAL A 35 -12.77 20.82 -10.60
CA VAL A 35 -13.38 19.49 -10.60
C VAL A 35 -12.47 18.52 -9.89
N TYR A 36 -12.99 17.85 -8.87
CA TYR A 36 -12.28 16.79 -8.16
C TYR A 36 -12.55 15.41 -8.77
N SER A 37 -11.53 14.57 -8.78
CA SER A 37 -11.69 13.14 -9.03
C SER A 37 -12.47 12.48 -7.90
N GLU A 38 -12.99 11.29 -8.20
CA GLU A 38 -13.39 10.37 -7.14
C GLU A 38 -12.21 10.11 -6.19
N GLN A 39 -12.53 9.85 -4.93
CA GLN A 39 -11.51 9.51 -3.94
C GLN A 39 -10.97 8.12 -4.21
N GLN A 40 -9.65 8.01 -4.35
CA GLN A 40 -8.96 6.73 -4.50
C GLN A 40 -8.01 6.52 -3.32
N THR A 41 -8.00 5.31 -2.77
CA THR A 41 -7.05 4.97 -1.71
C THR A 41 -5.80 4.37 -2.34
N ILE A 42 -4.66 5.05 -2.22
CA ILE A 42 -3.35 4.58 -2.70
C ILE A 42 -2.41 4.52 -1.52
N SER A 43 -1.81 3.35 -1.29
CA SER A 43 -0.93 3.07 -0.16
C SER A 43 -1.53 3.42 1.21
N GLY A 44 -2.86 3.27 1.35
CA GLY A 44 -3.59 3.56 2.59
C GLY A 44 -3.93 5.02 2.83
N PHE A 45 -3.57 5.92 1.91
CA PHE A 45 -3.94 7.34 1.95
C PHE A 45 -5.09 7.62 0.97
N PRO A 46 -6.11 8.40 1.36
CA PRO A 46 -7.19 8.81 0.48
C PRO A 46 -6.74 10.01 -0.34
N TRP A 47 -6.62 9.80 -1.65
CA TRP A 47 -6.19 10.81 -2.61
C TRP A 47 -7.35 11.29 -3.48
N ARG A 48 -7.29 12.56 -3.88
CA ARG A 48 -8.09 13.13 -4.96
C ARG A 48 -7.21 13.99 -5.85
N ALA A 49 -7.37 13.85 -7.16
CA ALA A 49 -6.87 14.84 -8.10
C ALA A 49 -7.89 15.97 -8.23
N ASN A 50 -7.43 17.18 -8.50
CA ASN A 50 -8.26 18.34 -8.82
C ASN A 50 -7.71 19.01 -10.07
N VAL A 51 -8.64 19.50 -10.90
CA VAL A 51 -8.36 20.34 -12.05
C VAL A 51 -9.16 21.62 -11.88
N SER A 52 -8.47 22.74 -11.79
CA SER A 52 -9.07 24.07 -11.62
C SER A 52 -8.56 25.03 -12.68
N LYS A 53 -9.25 26.16 -12.82
CA LYS A 53 -8.79 27.28 -13.64
C LYS A 53 -8.05 28.24 -12.72
N GLU A 54 -6.83 28.57 -13.07
CA GLU A 54 -5.96 29.47 -12.31
C GLU A 54 -5.65 30.71 -13.14
N GLU A 55 -5.38 31.82 -12.47
CA GLU A 55 -5.02 33.11 -13.09
C GLU A 55 -3.80 33.68 -12.37
N ASP A 56 -2.78 34.09 -13.13
CA ASP A 56 -1.60 34.73 -12.55
C ASP A 56 -1.81 36.24 -12.30
N GLU A 57 -0.79 36.92 -11.76
CA GLU A 57 -0.86 38.36 -11.45
C GLU A 57 -1.05 39.25 -12.69
N ASP A 58 -0.69 38.74 -13.87
CA ASP A 58 -0.80 39.43 -15.16
C ASP A 58 -2.13 39.14 -15.87
N GLY A 59 -3.00 38.32 -15.27
CA GLY A 59 -4.30 37.92 -15.82
C GLY A 59 -4.23 36.82 -16.87
N ILE A 60 -3.12 36.08 -16.96
CA ILE A 60 -2.98 34.94 -17.86
C ILE A 60 -3.65 33.73 -17.20
N GLU A 61 -4.54 33.09 -17.95
CA GLU A 61 -5.30 31.93 -17.47
C GLU A 61 -4.56 30.62 -17.76
N TYR A 62 -4.50 29.76 -16.75
CA TYR A 62 -3.91 28.44 -16.80
C TYR A 62 -4.90 27.36 -16.37
N LEU A 63 -4.66 26.14 -16.82
CA LEU A 63 -5.21 24.95 -16.19
C LEU A 63 -4.30 24.57 -15.02
N GLY A 64 -4.83 24.55 -13.80
CA GLY A 64 -4.14 24.05 -12.62
C GLY A 64 -4.38 22.56 -12.44
N LEU A 65 -3.35 21.82 -12.03
CA LEU A 65 -3.46 20.42 -11.63
C LEU A 65 -2.98 20.27 -10.18
N PHE A 66 -3.85 19.75 -9.32
CA PHE A 66 -3.55 19.55 -7.90
C PHE A 66 -3.83 18.13 -7.42
N LEU A 67 -3.06 17.69 -6.44
CA LEU A 67 -3.18 16.44 -5.70
C LEU A 67 -3.48 16.77 -4.23
N HIS A 68 -4.51 16.15 -3.70
CA HIS A 68 -4.94 16.29 -2.31
C HIS A 68 -4.87 14.95 -1.59
N CYS A 69 -4.42 14.99 -0.34
CA CYS A 69 -4.51 13.87 0.59
C CYS A 69 -5.52 14.19 1.70
N GLU A 70 -6.64 13.47 1.76
CA GLU A 70 -7.74 13.76 2.69
C GLU A 70 -7.55 13.12 4.08
N MET A 71 -6.34 12.71 4.44
CA MET A 71 -6.03 12.03 5.70
C MET A 71 -6.33 12.89 6.94
N ASN A 72 -6.34 14.21 6.80
CA ASN A 72 -6.78 15.14 7.85
C ASN A 72 -8.22 14.92 8.34
N LYS A 73 -9.08 14.29 7.54
CA LYS A 73 -10.44 13.88 7.97
C LYS A 73 -10.40 12.68 8.92
N HIS A 74 -9.29 11.96 8.99
CA HIS A 74 -9.16 10.66 9.65
C HIS A 74 -8.13 10.64 10.79
N SER A 75 -7.09 11.47 10.73
CA SER A 75 -6.05 11.54 11.76
C SER A 75 -5.47 12.95 11.90
N SER A 76 -5.17 13.36 13.13
CA SER A 76 -4.41 14.58 13.43
C SER A 76 -2.90 14.33 13.57
N VAL A 77 -2.47 13.06 13.56
CA VAL A 77 -1.07 12.67 13.66
C VAL A 77 -0.76 11.76 12.49
N TRP A 78 -0.23 12.34 11.43
CA TRP A 78 0.21 11.62 10.25
C TRP A 78 1.23 12.45 9.46
N PHE A 79 2.03 11.75 8.68
CA PHE A 79 2.79 12.30 7.57
C PHE A 79 2.83 11.30 6.42
N CYS A 80 3.07 11.79 5.20
CA CYS A 80 3.26 11.02 3.98
C CYS A 80 4.26 11.72 3.05
N ASP A 81 5.45 11.15 2.93
CA ASP A 81 6.42 11.48 1.88
C ASP A 81 5.99 10.81 0.60
N VAL A 82 5.72 11.59 -0.44
CA VAL A 82 5.16 11.12 -1.70
C VAL A 82 5.97 11.65 -2.88
N SER A 83 6.16 10.81 -3.89
CA SER A 83 6.54 11.19 -5.24
C SER A 83 5.30 11.07 -6.12
N TYR A 84 5.00 12.08 -6.92
CA TYR A 84 3.84 12.05 -7.80
C TYR A 84 4.18 12.58 -9.19
N GLU A 85 3.47 12.05 -10.17
CA GLU A 85 3.57 12.40 -11.58
C GLU A 85 2.18 12.77 -12.08
N MET A 86 1.96 14.02 -12.49
CA MET A 86 0.69 14.48 -13.06
C MET A 86 0.87 14.69 -14.54
N THR A 87 0.02 14.06 -15.33
CA THR A 87 0.07 14.09 -16.80
C THR A 87 -1.25 14.58 -17.33
N LEU A 88 -1.21 15.65 -18.12
CA LEU A 88 -2.31 16.01 -19.02
C LEU A 88 -2.11 15.23 -20.31
N VAL A 89 -2.98 14.25 -20.53
CA VAL A 89 -2.84 13.31 -21.64
C VAL A 89 -3.20 14.00 -22.93
N ASN A 90 -2.26 13.99 -23.88
CA ASN A 90 -2.57 14.32 -25.26
C ASN A 90 -3.35 13.15 -25.88
N GLN A 91 -4.57 13.41 -26.29
CA GLN A 91 -5.52 12.38 -26.72
C GLN A 91 -5.40 12.05 -28.21
N ARG A 92 -4.46 12.69 -28.93
CA ARG A 92 -4.08 12.38 -30.31
C ARG A 92 -2.77 11.58 -30.38
N ASP A 93 -1.77 12.01 -29.62
CA ASP A 93 -0.46 11.36 -29.56
C ASP A 93 0.07 11.39 -28.12
N ALA A 94 0.16 10.21 -27.49
CA ALA A 94 0.58 10.08 -26.10
C ALA A 94 1.98 10.64 -25.82
N LEU A 95 2.87 10.70 -26.82
CA LEU A 95 4.23 11.25 -26.68
C LEU A 95 4.25 12.78 -26.52
N LEU A 96 3.15 13.44 -26.88
CA LEU A 96 2.96 14.88 -26.75
C LEU A 96 2.19 15.25 -25.47
N SER A 97 2.03 14.30 -24.54
CA SER A 97 1.44 14.57 -23.23
C SER A 97 2.38 15.45 -22.40
N GLU A 98 1.81 16.35 -21.62
CA GLU A 98 2.57 17.21 -20.72
C GLU A 98 2.57 16.59 -19.33
N THR A 99 3.74 16.52 -18.70
CA THR A 99 3.92 15.81 -17.43
C THR A 99 4.82 16.58 -16.48
N ILE A 100 4.40 16.69 -15.21
CA ILE A 100 5.26 17.16 -14.11
C ILE A 100 5.55 16.01 -13.15
N LYS A 101 6.74 16.04 -12.54
CA LYS A 101 7.16 15.12 -11.48
C LYS A 101 7.63 15.91 -10.29
N GLN A 102 7.08 15.62 -9.13
CA GLN A 102 7.44 16.30 -7.90
C GLN A 102 7.45 15.34 -6.71
N THR A 103 8.05 15.80 -5.62
CA THR A 103 8.00 15.12 -4.32
C THR A 103 7.50 16.09 -3.27
N HIS A 104 6.76 15.59 -2.30
CA HIS A 104 6.20 16.40 -1.23
C HIS A 104 6.03 15.60 0.05
N ARG A 105 6.02 16.28 1.21
CA ARG A 105 5.63 15.69 2.50
C ARG A 105 4.29 16.28 2.90
N PHE A 106 3.25 15.48 2.89
CA PHE A 106 2.01 15.85 3.55
C PHE A 106 2.11 15.55 5.04
N ASP A 107 1.52 16.41 5.87
CA ASP A 107 1.25 16.16 7.29
C ASP A 107 -0.03 16.89 7.73
N TYR A 108 -0.31 16.92 9.03
CA TYR A 108 -1.53 17.58 9.53
C TYR A 108 -1.58 19.08 9.23
N SER A 109 -0.44 19.78 9.26
CA SER A 109 -0.36 21.21 8.94
C SER A 109 -0.60 21.47 7.46
N GLU A 110 -0.06 20.63 6.58
CA GLU A 110 -0.08 20.87 5.13
C GLU A 110 -1.23 20.18 4.40
N GLY A 111 -1.82 19.12 4.95
CA GLY A 111 -2.88 18.32 4.32
C GLY A 111 -4.25 19.02 4.17
N ARG A 112 -4.30 20.34 4.33
CA ARG A 112 -5.47 21.17 3.99
C ARG A 112 -5.37 21.81 2.61
N LEU A 113 -4.16 21.90 2.05
CA LEU A 113 -3.91 22.51 0.75
C LEU A 113 -3.61 21.43 -0.29
N GLY A 114 -4.10 21.64 -1.51
CA GLY A 114 -3.68 20.84 -2.66
C GLY A 114 -2.27 21.23 -3.06
N ILE A 115 -1.48 20.26 -3.51
CA ILE A 115 -0.16 20.52 -4.10
C ILE A 115 -0.20 20.24 -5.59
N GLY A 116 0.64 20.89 -6.38
CA GLY A 116 0.71 20.65 -7.80
C GLY A 116 1.25 21.85 -8.54
N ALA A 117 0.69 22.12 -9.71
CA ALA A 117 1.07 23.27 -10.53
C ALA A 117 -0.17 24.08 -10.89
N ALA A 118 -0.25 25.30 -10.36
CA ALA A 118 -1.26 26.27 -10.76
C ALA A 118 -1.08 26.68 -12.24
N GLU A 119 0.17 26.92 -12.64
CA GLU A 119 0.56 27.28 -14.01
C GLU A 119 1.00 26.04 -14.81
N PHE A 120 0.16 25.00 -14.90
CA PHE A 120 0.54 23.76 -15.59
C PHE A 120 0.57 23.91 -17.13
N ILE A 121 -0.48 24.49 -17.71
CA ILE A 121 -0.57 24.79 -19.14
C ILE A 121 -1.48 26.01 -19.35
N THR A 122 -1.11 26.89 -20.29
CA THR A 122 -1.95 28.05 -20.62
C THR A 122 -3.27 27.61 -21.25
N MET A 123 -4.35 28.34 -20.97
CA MET A 123 -5.65 28.09 -21.58
C MET A 123 -5.60 28.24 -23.11
N GLU A 124 -4.76 29.14 -23.63
CA GLU A 124 -4.52 29.30 -25.07
C GLU A 124 -4.00 28.00 -25.71
N LYS A 125 -2.96 27.38 -25.13
CA LYS A 125 -2.41 26.12 -25.63
C LYS A 125 -3.40 24.97 -25.46
N LEU A 126 -4.08 24.88 -24.31
CA LEU A 126 -5.06 23.83 -24.03
C LEU A 126 -6.23 23.84 -25.03
N LEU A 127 -6.75 25.03 -25.33
CA LEU A 127 -7.91 25.24 -26.21
C LEU A 127 -7.58 25.07 -27.70
N ASN A 128 -6.31 25.15 -28.08
CA ASN A 128 -5.89 25.03 -29.46
C ASN A 128 -6.15 23.59 -29.98
N PRO A 129 -7.06 23.39 -30.95
CA PRO A 129 -7.38 22.05 -31.46
C PRO A 129 -6.20 21.33 -32.10
N ASN A 130 -5.15 22.06 -32.51
CA ASN A 130 -3.95 21.48 -33.07
C ASN A 130 -3.08 20.79 -32.01
N GLU A 131 -3.18 21.21 -30.75
CA GLU A 131 -2.39 20.65 -29.64
C GLU A 131 -2.92 19.27 -29.20
N GLY A 132 -4.23 19.01 -29.28
CA GLY A 132 -4.78 17.65 -29.14
C GLY A 132 -5.09 17.15 -27.72
N PHE A 133 -5.12 18.04 -26.72
CA PHE A 133 -5.46 17.69 -25.33
C PHE A 133 -6.95 17.43 -25.09
N ILE A 134 -7.83 18.08 -25.87
CA ILE A 134 -9.29 17.95 -25.73
C ILE A 134 -9.82 16.99 -26.80
N LYS A 135 -10.59 15.99 -26.37
CA LYS A 135 -11.33 15.07 -27.25
C LYS A 135 -12.72 14.84 -26.68
N ASP A 136 -13.75 14.89 -27.52
CA ASP A 136 -15.15 14.69 -27.13
C ASP A 136 -15.57 15.61 -25.96
N ASN A 137 -15.11 16.86 -25.98
CA ASN A 137 -15.29 17.85 -24.90
C ASN A 137 -14.81 17.36 -23.53
N MET A 138 -13.77 16.52 -23.50
CA MET A 138 -13.14 16.06 -22.27
C MET A 138 -11.63 16.24 -22.33
N ILE A 139 -11.05 16.59 -21.20
CA ILE A 139 -9.62 16.42 -20.94
C ILE A 139 -9.41 15.16 -20.12
N ARG A 140 -8.23 14.54 -20.25
CA ARG A 140 -7.84 13.36 -19.49
C ARG A 140 -6.57 13.67 -18.70
N VAL A 141 -6.66 13.49 -17.39
CA VAL A 141 -5.55 13.65 -16.46
C VAL A 141 -5.21 12.30 -15.85
N GLU A 142 -3.93 12.00 -15.77
CA GLU A 142 -3.40 10.81 -15.12
C GLU A 142 -2.45 11.23 -14.02
N VAL A 143 -2.71 10.76 -12.79
CA VAL A 143 -1.87 11.07 -11.63
C VAL A 143 -1.34 9.77 -11.05
N LYS A 144 -0.04 9.55 -11.19
CA LYS A 144 0.65 8.42 -10.56
C LYS A 144 1.19 8.84 -9.20
N VAL A 145 0.87 8.09 -8.16
CA VAL A 145 1.21 8.42 -6.78
C VAL A 145 2.06 7.32 -6.17
N THR A 146 3.26 7.65 -5.72
CA THR A 146 4.20 6.73 -5.05
C THR A 146 4.48 7.23 -3.64
N VAL A 147 4.02 6.48 -2.64
CA VAL A 147 4.31 6.79 -1.23
C VAL A 147 5.69 6.23 -0.87
N ASN A 148 6.64 7.13 -0.58
CA ASN A 148 8.04 6.81 -0.29
C ASN A 148 8.24 6.43 1.18
N ASN A 149 7.61 7.16 2.08
CA ASN A 149 7.70 6.97 3.53
C ASN A 149 6.48 7.59 4.20
N SER A 150 5.96 7.02 5.28
CA SER A 150 4.76 7.57 5.89
C SER A 150 4.52 7.10 7.33
N SER A 151 3.72 7.86 8.07
CA SER A 151 3.17 7.48 9.39
C SER A 151 2.20 6.29 9.34
N LEU A 152 1.55 6.08 8.20
CA LEU A 152 0.63 4.96 7.95
C LEU A 152 1.37 3.72 7.44
N SER A 153 2.71 3.77 7.34
CA SER A 153 3.58 2.66 6.93
C SER A 153 3.44 1.39 7.78
N ARG A 154 2.65 1.41 8.87
CA ARG A 154 2.19 0.18 9.53
C ARG A 154 1.32 -0.72 8.62
N LYS A 155 0.79 -0.21 7.49
CA LYS A 155 0.12 -1.01 6.45
C LYS A 155 0.99 -1.41 5.24
N PHE A 156 2.29 -1.06 5.21
CA PHE A 156 3.24 -1.49 4.18
C PHE A 156 4.65 -1.82 4.75
N ARG A 157 4.72 -2.68 5.78
CA ARG A 157 5.49 -3.90 5.49
C ARG A 157 4.58 -4.66 4.55
N GLY A 158 4.89 -4.70 3.25
CA GLY A 158 4.07 -5.43 2.29
C GLY A 158 3.73 -6.80 2.88
N LYS A 159 2.60 -7.38 2.47
CA LYS A 159 2.61 -8.85 2.32
C LYS A 159 3.96 -9.18 1.69
N PRO A 160 4.72 -10.19 2.15
CA PRO A 160 5.89 -10.64 1.38
C PRO A 160 5.40 -10.85 -0.05
N HIS A 161 5.63 -9.86 -0.92
CA HIS A 161 5.21 -9.92 -2.29
C HIS A 161 6.39 -10.59 -2.95
N VAL A 162 6.20 -11.86 -3.26
CA VAL A 162 7.19 -12.58 -4.02
C VAL A 162 7.12 -12.00 -5.43
N ASP A 163 8.03 -11.07 -5.73
CA ASP A 163 8.26 -10.65 -7.10
C ASP A 163 8.97 -11.80 -7.81
N LEU A 164 8.20 -12.51 -8.64
CA LEU A 164 8.69 -13.63 -9.41
C LEU A 164 9.36 -13.16 -10.72
N PHE A 165 9.18 -11.91 -11.16
CA PHE A 165 9.75 -11.44 -12.44
C PHE A 165 11.16 -10.86 -12.32
N SER A 166 11.61 -10.57 -11.09
CA SER A 166 12.95 -10.08 -10.81
C SER A 166 13.82 -11.15 -10.14
N PRO A 167 15.13 -11.23 -10.44
CA PRO A 167 16.05 -12.08 -9.70
C PRO A 167 16.03 -11.72 -8.21
N SER A 168 15.93 -12.73 -7.35
CA SER A 168 16.06 -12.57 -5.90
C SER A 168 17.17 -13.48 -5.35
N PRO A 169 17.81 -13.11 -4.23
CA PRO A 169 18.79 -13.98 -3.57
C PRO A 169 18.25 -15.36 -3.16
N GLN A 170 16.92 -15.49 -3.03
CA GLN A 170 16.24 -16.71 -2.63
C GLN A 170 15.85 -17.60 -3.83
N ALA A 171 15.97 -17.10 -5.06
CA ALA A 171 15.66 -17.87 -6.26
C ALA A 171 16.86 -18.71 -6.72
N ASP A 172 16.63 -19.99 -7.00
CA ASP A 172 17.62 -20.98 -7.44
C ASP A 172 17.20 -21.72 -8.73
N ALA A 173 16.07 -21.31 -9.33
CA ALA A 173 15.57 -21.71 -10.65
C ALA A 173 14.97 -20.53 -11.41
N VAL A 174 14.96 -20.64 -12.73
CA VAL A 174 14.15 -19.79 -13.62
C VAL A 174 13.17 -20.68 -14.40
N LEU A 175 11.88 -20.37 -14.30
CA LEU A 175 10.84 -20.94 -15.14
C LEU A 175 10.55 -19.97 -16.31
N ILE A 176 10.45 -20.49 -17.53
CA ILE A 176 10.12 -19.70 -18.71
C ILE A 176 8.70 -20.04 -19.16
N VAL A 177 7.82 -19.04 -19.18
CA VAL A 177 6.40 -19.14 -19.59
C VAL A 177 6.11 -18.02 -20.58
N ASP A 178 5.61 -18.32 -21.78
CA ASP A 178 5.30 -17.32 -22.81
C ASP A 178 6.41 -16.27 -23.06
N SER A 179 7.68 -16.70 -23.00
CA SER A 179 8.89 -15.86 -23.09
C SER A 179 9.20 -14.97 -21.87
N PHE A 180 8.38 -15.00 -20.82
CA PHE A 180 8.65 -14.34 -19.54
C PHE A 180 9.49 -15.24 -18.63
N LYS A 181 10.38 -14.63 -17.84
CA LYS A 181 11.23 -15.32 -16.86
C LYS A 181 10.65 -15.15 -15.46
N LEU A 182 10.38 -16.27 -14.80
CA LEU A 182 9.94 -16.34 -13.42
C LEU A 182 11.05 -16.95 -12.55
N TYR A 183 11.57 -16.18 -11.60
CA TYR A 183 12.61 -16.55 -10.65
C TYR A 183 11.98 -17.18 -9.41
N VAL A 184 12.23 -18.48 -9.19
CA VAL A 184 11.54 -19.29 -8.17
C VAL A 184 12.52 -19.99 -7.24
N ASN A 185 12.01 -20.42 -6.08
CA ASN A 185 12.72 -21.29 -5.14
C ASN A 185 12.29 -22.75 -5.33
N LYS A 186 13.20 -23.61 -5.80
CA LYS A 186 12.97 -25.02 -6.14
C LYS A 186 12.42 -25.79 -4.95
N GLN A 187 13.04 -25.66 -3.78
CA GLN A 187 12.66 -26.45 -2.60
C GLN A 187 11.26 -26.08 -2.10
N LEU A 188 10.93 -24.79 -2.07
CA LEU A 188 9.61 -24.32 -1.64
C LEU A 188 8.51 -24.88 -2.53
N LEU A 189 8.68 -24.82 -3.85
CA LEU A 189 7.70 -25.37 -4.80
C LEU A 189 7.66 -26.90 -4.76
N ALA A 190 8.81 -27.58 -4.62
CA ALA A 190 8.90 -29.03 -4.54
C ALA A 190 8.19 -29.60 -3.29
N ILE A 191 8.33 -28.95 -2.14
CA ILE A 191 7.66 -29.36 -0.90
C ILE A 191 6.13 -29.38 -1.07
N GLN A 192 5.59 -28.46 -1.85
CA GLN A 192 4.14 -28.30 -1.99
C GLN A 192 3.55 -29.00 -3.22
N SER A 193 4.37 -29.43 -4.18
CA SER A 193 3.91 -30.02 -5.43
C SER A 193 4.80 -31.17 -5.88
N GLN A 194 4.19 -32.35 -6.00
CA GLN A 194 4.84 -33.54 -6.55
C GLN A 194 5.26 -33.35 -8.01
N PHE A 195 4.64 -32.43 -8.76
CA PHE A 195 5.09 -32.07 -10.08
C PHE A 195 6.44 -31.34 -10.01
N PHE A 196 6.53 -30.28 -9.20
CA PHE A 196 7.76 -29.51 -9.05
C PHE A 196 8.87 -30.31 -8.37
N ASP A 197 8.54 -31.20 -7.43
CA ASP A 197 9.51 -32.13 -6.84
C ASP A 197 10.15 -33.03 -7.91
N ARG A 198 9.33 -33.65 -8.77
CA ARG A 198 9.85 -34.46 -9.88
C ARG A 198 10.60 -33.63 -10.91
N LEU A 199 10.16 -32.40 -11.17
CA LEU A 199 10.80 -31.48 -12.11
C LEU A 199 12.20 -31.07 -11.64
N PHE A 200 12.34 -30.72 -10.36
CA PHE A 200 13.58 -30.19 -9.80
C PHE A 200 14.53 -31.25 -9.23
N ASN A 201 13.99 -32.33 -8.65
CA ASN A 201 14.76 -33.38 -7.97
C ASN A 201 14.75 -34.72 -8.72
N GLY A 202 14.03 -34.84 -9.83
CA GLY A 202 13.98 -36.06 -10.64
C GLY A 202 15.25 -36.35 -11.44
N GLN A 203 15.28 -37.52 -12.09
CA GLN A 203 16.42 -37.96 -12.92
C GLN A 203 16.40 -37.40 -14.36
N TYR A 204 15.44 -36.55 -14.68
CA TYR A 204 15.26 -35.99 -16.02
C TYR A 204 16.30 -34.91 -16.34
N LYS A 205 16.41 -34.47 -17.60
CA LYS A 205 17.45 -33.52 -18.01
C LYS A 205 17.21 -32.12 -17.42
N GLU A 206 15.94 -31.80 -17.22
CA GLU A 206 15.37 -30.55 -16.72
C GLU A 206 15.83 -30.27 -15.28
N SER A 207 16.02 -31.30 -14.44
CA SER A 207 16.51 -31.13 -13.07
C SER A 207 17.92 -30.55 -12.98
N LYS A 208 18.70 -30.66 -14.07
CA LYS A 208 20.07 -30.12 -14.20
C LYS A 208 20.11 -28.76 -14.91
N GLN A 209 18.98 -28.26 -15.41
CA GLN A 209 18.92 -27.00 -16.13
C GLN A 209 18.71 -25.81 -15.17
N LYS A 210 19.27 -24.66 -15.56
CA LYS A 210 19.09 -23.38 -14.85
C LYS A 210 17.82 -22.65 -15.27
N GLU A 211 17.41 -22.85 -16.52
CA GLU A 211 16.18 -22.31 -17.12
C GLU A 211 15.33 -23.49 -17.60
N ILE A 212 14.07 -23.54 -17.19
CA ILE A 212 13.15 -24.65 -17.46
C ILE A 212 11.89 -24.07 -18.11
N HIS A 213 11.54 -24.56 -19.30
CA HIS A 213 10.34 -24.12 -20.01
C HIS A 213 9.11 -24.84 -19.47
N ILE A 214 8.05 -24.08 -19.19
CA ILE A 214 6.71 -24.60 -18.89
C ILE A 214 5.81 -24.22 -20.06
N GLU A 215 5.25 -25.23 -20.71
CA GLU A 215 4.37 -25.08 -21.87
C GLU A 215 2.89 -25.16 -21.44
N ASP A 216 1.99 -24.72 -22.33
CA ASP A 216 0.53 -24.85 -22.19
C ASP A 216 -0.11 -24.16 -20.95
N VAL A 217 0.47 -23.04 -20.48
CA VAL A 217 -0.10 -22.24 -19.37
C VAL A 217 -0.06 -20.73 -19.68
N ASP A 218 -1.08 -19.98 -19.26
CA ASP A 218 -1.08 -18.51 -19.32
C ASP A 218 -0.20 -17.94 -18.20
N ILE A 219 0.63 -16.95 -18.53
CA ILE A 219 1.56 -16.34 -17.58
C ILE A 219 0.88 -15.77 -16.32
N ASN A 220 -0.29 -15.15 -16.44
CA ASN A 220 -0.96 -14.52 -15.30
C ASN A 220 -1.58 -15.57 -14.38
N ASP A 221 -2.27 -16.55 -14.97
CA ASP A 221 -2.87 -17.66 -14.22
C ASP A 221 -1.78 -18.48 -13.51
N PHE A 222 -0.64 -18.69 -14.16
CA PHE A 222 0.49 -19.41 -13.59
C PHE A 222 1.21 -18.62 -12.49
N GLU A 223 1.34 -17.30 -12.64
CA GLU A 223 1.86 -16.42 -11.59
C GLU A 223 0.97 -16.48 -10.33
N GLU A 224 -0.36 -16.43 -10.50
CA GLU A 224 -1.31 -16.54 -9.38
C GLU A 224 -1.16 -17.88 -8.64
N LEU A 225 -1.02 -18.99 -9.38
CA LEU A 225 -0.76 -20.31 -8.79
C LEU A 225 0.55 -20.31 -7.98
N LEU A 226 1.64 -19.78 -8.56
CA LEU A 226 2.92 -19.71 -7.86
C LEU A 226 2.80 -18.85 -6.60
N LYS A 227 2.18 -17.68 -6.66
CA LYS A 227 1.95 -16.83 -5.48
C LYS A 227 1.16 -17.54 -4.37
N ALA A 228 0.18 -18.37 -4.73
CA ALA A 228 -0.57 -19.18 -3.77
C ALA A 228 0.27 -20.30 -3.12
N MET A 229 1.32 -20.77 -3.80
CA MET A 229 2.25 -21.78 -3.27
C MET A 229 3.34 -21.19 -2.36
N TYR A 230 3.52 -19.88 -2.31
CA TYR A 230 4.41 -19.30 -1.29
C TYR A 230 3.64 -19.20 0.03
N PRO A 231 4.21 -19.71 1.15
CA PRO A 231 3.51 -19.74 2.43
C PRO A 231 3.26 -18.32 2.91
N ILE A 232 2.04 -17.86 2.68
CA ILE A 232 1.52 -16.59 3.16
C ILE A 232 0.33 -16.93 4.06
N GLU A 233 0.46 -16.49 5.32
CA GLU A 233 -0.42 -16.66 6.49
C GLU A 233 -0.13 -17.87 7.38
N TYR A 234 0.57 -17.58 8.48
CA TYR A 234 0.66 -18.43 9.67
C TYR A 234 -0.52 -18.11 10.60
N GLU A 235 -1.22 -19.13 11.08
CA GLU A 235 -2.37 -18.96 11.98
C GLU A 235 -1.91 -18.76 13.43
N TYR A 236 -2.17 -17.57 13.97
CA TYR A 236 -1.97 -17.27 15.38
C TYR A 236 -3.22 -17.65 16.18
N THR A 237 -3.00 -18.24 17.34
CA THR A 237 -4.03 -18.61 18.31
C THR A 237 -3.58 -18.17 19.70
N GLU A 238 -4.51 -18.11 20.65
CA GLU A 238 -4.16 -17.74 22.03
C GLU A 238 -3.19 -18.74 22.68
N ASP A 239 -3.25 -20.00 22.26
CA ASP A 239 -2.37 -21.06 22.76
C ASP A 239 -0.94 -20.95 22.20
N ASN A 240 -0.79 -20.53 20.95
CA ASN A 240 0.51 -20.51 20.29
C ASN A 240 1.23 -19.16 20.37
N VAL A 241 0.49 -18.04 20.48
CA VAL A 241 1.03 -16.70 20.24
C VAL A 241 2.18 -16.34 21.19
N GLU A 242 2.12 -16.76 22.44
CA GLU A 242 3.18 -16.45 23.42
C GLU A 242 4.47 -17.20 23.12
N SER A 243 4.38 -18.50 22.84
CA SER A 243 5.57 -19.30 22.48
C SER A 243 6.21 -18.80 21.19
N ILE A 244 5.38 -18.35 20.24
CA ILE A 244 5.85 -17.80 18.97
C ILE A 244 6.48 -16.42 19.17
N LEU A 245 5.92 -15.56 20.03
CA LEU A 245 6.53 -14.29 20.41
C LEU A 245 7.90 -14.50 21.07
N GLU A 246 8.02 -15.49 21.96
CA GLU A 246 9.30 -15.83 22.60
C GLU A 246 10.36 -16.27 21.58
N LEU A 247 10.01 -17.19 20.69
CA LEU A 247 10.95 -17.66 19.66
C LEU A 247 11.28 -16.56 18.66
N ALA A 248 10.29 -15.75 18.26
CA ALA A 248 10.50 -14.66 17.33
C ALA A 248 11.39 -13.56 17.92
N ASP A 249 11.27 -13.24 19.20
CA ASP A 249 12.18 -12.32 19.89
C ASP A 249 13.58 -12.94 20.00
N ARG A 250 13.68 -14.19 20.45
CA ARG A 250 14.96 -14.92 20.60
C ARG A 250 15.76 -15.04 19.31
N PHE A 251 15.08 -15.25 18.19
CA PHE A 251 15.70 -15.40 16.87
C PHE A 251 15.60 -14.14 16.00
N GLU A 252 15.19 -13.02 16.59
CA GLU A 252 15.10 -11.70 15.93
C GLU A 252 14.22 -11.69 14.66
N VAL A 253 13.16 -12.49 14.66
CA VAL A 253 12.22 -12.65 13.54
C VAL A 253 11.11 -11.59 13.62
N ASN A 254 11.47 -10.35 13.30
CA ASN A 254 10.59 -9.18 13.39
C ASN A 254 9.28 -9.29 12.58
N SER A 255 9.25 -10.05 11.49
CA SER A 255 8.02 -10.29 10.71
C SER A 255 6.98 -11.10 11.49
N VAL A 256 7.44 -12.06 12.30
CA VAL A 256 6.60 -12.91 13.15
C VAL A 256 6.13 -12.14 14.37
N LEU A 257 6.99 -11.32 15.01
CA LEU A 257 6.60 -10.43 16.11
C LEU A 257 5.45 -9.50 15.70
N ASN A 258 5.57 -8.86 14.54
CA ASN A 258 4.53 -7.96 14.03
C ASN A 258 3.23 -8.68 13.68
N SER A 259 3.30 -9.91 13.19
CA SER A 259 2.11 -10.67 12.80
C SER A 259 1.39 -11.23 14.04
N ALA A 260 2.14 -11.66 15.06
CA ALA A 260 1.62 -11.98 16.38
C ALA A 260 0.99 -10.76 17.07
N GLU A 261 1.62 -9.58 16.97
CA GLU A 261 1.05 -8.33 17.49
C GLU A 261 -0.31 -8.02 16.83
N LYS A 262 -0.44 -8.17 15.51
CA LYS A 262 -1.72 -7.99 14.79
C LYS A 262 -2.81 -8.93 15.30
N PHE A 263 -2.47 -10.19 15.55
CA PHE A 263 -3.41 -11.13 16.15
C PHE A 263 -3.86 -10.65 17.54
N LEU A 264 -2.94 -10.16 18.37
CA LEU A 264 -3.26 -9.65 19.71
C LEU A 264 -4.05 -8.32 19.69
N LEU A 265 -3.89 -7.48 18.67
CA LEU A 265 -4.67 -6.25 18.47
C LEU A 265 -6.13 -6.54 18.11
N ALA A 266 -6.41 -7.70 17.50
CA ALA A 266 -7.76 -8.13 17.15
C ALA A 266 -8.63 -8.40 18.39
N ASP A 267 -9.93 -8.56 18.15
CA ASP A 267 -10.85 -9.02 19.20
C ASP A 267 -10.58 -10.50 19.47
N THR A 268 -9.99 -10.78 20.62
CA THR A 268 -9.62 -12.11 21.09
C THR A 268 -10.14 -12.24 22.53
N GLU A 269 -10.36 -13.46 23.00
CA GLU A 269 -10.77 -13.73 24.38
C GLU A 269 -9.66 -13.38 25.39
N MET A 270 -8.41 -13.26 24.94
CA MET A 270 -7.29 -12.82 25.77
C MET A 270 -7.56 -11.46 26.45
N SER A 271 -7.45 -11.45 27.78
CA SER A 271 -7.69 -10.24 28.57
C SER A 271 -6.75 -9.07 28.19
N PRO A 272 -7.23 -7.81 28.23
CA PRO A 272 -6.39 -6.63 27.99
C PRO A 272 -5.13 -6.55 28.85
N ARG A 273 -5.17 -7.10 30.07
CA ARG A 273 -4.03 -7.14 30.99
C ARG A 273 -2.94 -8.06 30.49
N ARG A 274 -3.33 -9.25 30.01
CA ARG A 274 -2.39 -10.22 29.45
C ARG A 274 -1.76 -9.69 28.15
N LYS A 275 -2.57 -9.05 27.30
CA LYS A 275 -2.09 -8.34 26.10
C LYS A 275 -1.04 -7.28 26.46
N LEU A 276 -1.31 -6.43 27.45
CA LEU A 276 -0.36 -5.39 27.89
C LEU A 276 0.96 -5.97 28.40
N LEU A 277 0.94 -7.09 29.15
CA LEU A 277 2.16 -7.75 29.61
C LEU A 277 3.01 -8.30 28.46
N LEU A 278 2.38 -8.98 27.50
CA LEU A 278 3.08 -9.48 26.31
C LEU A 278 3.62 -8.32 25.49
N ALA A 279 2.83 -7.25 25.36
CA ALA A 279 3.21 -6.07 24.60
C ALA A 279 4.45 -5.39 25.18
N ASP A 280 4.49 -5.21 26.50
CA ASP A 280 5.63 -4.63 27.19
C ASP A 280 6.87 -5.54 27.11
N LYS A 281 6.71 -6.85 27.39
CA LYS A 281 7.79 -7.84 27.37
C LYS A 281 8.50 -7.90 26.00
N TYR A 282 7.73 -7.90 24.91
CA TYR A 282 8.24 -8.03 23.55
C TYR A 282 8.28 -6.69 22.79
N LYS A 283 8.12 -5.56 23.50
CA LYS A 283 8.21 -4.19 22.95
C LYS A 283 7.25 -3.95 21.77
N LEU A 284 6.05 -4.50 21.84
CA LEU A 284 4.96 -4.36 20.86
C LEU A 284 4.21 -3.05 21.10
N THR A 285 4.79 -1.94 20.65
CA THR A 285 4.34 -0.58 21.01
C THR A 285 2.92 -0.26 20.55
N VAL A 286 2.46 -0.83 19.42
CA VAL A 286 1.10 -0.60 18.93
C VAL A 286 0.08 -1.23 19.87
N LEU A 287 0.39 -2.43 20.37
CA LEU A 287 -0.45 -3.12 21.33
C LEU A 287 -0.43 -2.45 22.71
N ILE A 288 0.71 -1.89 23.13
CA ILE A 288 0.79 -1.04 24.33
C ILE A 288 -0.18 0.14 24.19
N ASP A 289 -0.09 0.92 23.11
CA ASP A 289 -0.94 2.09 22.90
C ASP A 289 -2.43 1.73 22.87
N GLN A 290 -2.81 0.65 22.19
CA GLN A 290 -4.20 0.17 22.19
C GLN A 290 -4.65 -0.19 23.61
N CYS A 291 -3.84 -0.95 24.37
CA CYS A 291 -4.15 -1.33 25.74
C CYS A 291 -4.34 -0.10 26.65
N LEU A 292 -3.48 0.91 26.51
CA LEU A 292 -3.58 2.15 27.29
C LEU A 292 -4.82 2.98 26.91
N SER A 293 -5.14 3.07 25.61
CA SER A 293 -6.28 3.85 25.10
C SER A 293 -7.65 3.27 25.47
N MET A 294 -7.73 1.98 25.81
CA MET A 294 -8.97 1.34 26.29
C MET A 294 -9.43 1.87 27.65
N HIS A 295 -8.51 2.43 28.46
CA HIS A 295 -8.82 2.96 29.78
C HIS A 295 -9.20 4.44 29.71
N LYS A 296 -10.50 4.71 29.55
CA LYS A 296 -11.04 6.08 29.37
C LYS A 296 -11.33 6.81 30.67
N THR A 297 -11.17 6.17 31.83
CA THR A 297 -11.51 6.75 33.14
C THR A 297 -10.43 6.52 34.19
N CYS A 298 -10.32 7.47 35.12
CA CYS A 298 -9.41 7.39 36.26
C CYS A 298 -9.61 6.12 37.10
N ALA A 299 -10.84 5.63 37.23
CA ALA A 299 -11.15 4.42 37.99
C ALA A 299 -10.56 3.16 37.35
N GLN A 300 -10.64 3.05 36.02
CA GLN A 300 -10.09 1.92 35.26
C GLN A 300 -8.56 1.90 35.32
N MET A 301 -7.91 3.07 35.20
CA MET A 301 -6.44 3.17 35.28
C MET A 301 -5.91 2.95 36.70
N LYS A 302 -6.61 3.44 37.73
CA LYS A 302 -6.28 3.12 39.14
C LYS A 302 -6.45 1.63 39.41
N GLY A 303 -7.46 1.00 38.82
CA GLY A 303 -7.67 -0.45 38.87
C GLY A 303 -6.49 -1.25 38.33
N LEU A 304 -5.79 -0.75 37.30
CA LEU A 304 -4.61 -1.41 36.74
C LEU A 304 -3.43 -1.43 37.73
N LYS A 305 -3.21 -0.38 38.52
CA LYS A 305 -2.15 -0.35 39.56
C LYS A 305 -2.33 -1.40 40.65
N SER A 306 -3.57 -1.81 40.89
CA SER A 306 -3.92 -2.81 41.90
C SER A 306 -3.86 -4.25 41.39
N THR A 307 -3.42 -4.46 40.15
CA THR A 307 -3.33 -5.81 39.55
C THR A 307 -2.01 -6.50 39.85
N PRO A 308 -1.98 -7.84 39.97
CA PRO A 308 -0.74 -8.60 40.15
C PRO A 308 0.21 -8.53 38.95
N GLU A 309 -0.28 -8.13 37.78
CA GLU A 309 0.50 -7.92 36.57
C GLU A 309 1.28 -6.59 36.57
N TYR A 310 0.79 -5.56 37.27
CA TYR A 310 1.41 -4.23 37.27
C TYR A 310 2.89 -4.18 37.72
N PRO A 311 3.31 -4.93 38.76
CA PRO A 311 4.73 -4.99 39.15
C PRO A 311 5.64 -5.50 38.03
N LEU A 312 5.13 -6.37 37.15
CA LEU A 312 5.89 -7.01 36.06
C LEU A 312 6.12 -6.07 34.86
N LEU A 313 5.44 -4.92 34.81
CA LEU A 313 5.60 -3.94 33.73
C LEU A 313 6.93 -3.18 33.85
N SER A 314 7.47 -2.76 32.72
CA SER A 314 8.64 -1.90 32.63
C SER A 314 8.38 -0.49 33.16
N ASP A 315 9.44 0.21 33.55
CA ASP A 315 9.35 1.60 34.03
C ASP A 315 8.84 2.54 32.93
N ALA A 316 9.09 2.23 31.66
CA ALA A 316 8.59 3.00 30.52
C ALA A 316 7.07 2.94 30.43
N VAL A 317 6.48 1.74 30.50
CA VAL A 317 5.02 1.56 30.46
C VAL A 317 4.36 2.10 31.73
N LYS A 318 5.00 1.93 32.90
CA LYS A 318 4.56 2.54 34.16
C LYS A 318 4.57 4.08 34.09
N GLY A 319 5.57 4.66 33.43
CA GLY A 319 5.66 6.10 33.16
C GLY A 319 4.55 6.59 32.25
N ALA A 320 4.33 5.92 31.12
CA ALA A 320 3.24 6.24 30.19
C ALA A 320 1.85 6.14 30.86
N LEU A 321 1.64 5.11 31.70
CA LEU A 321 0.45 4.98 32.53
C LEU A 321 0.28 6.14 33.51
N PHE A 322 1.37 6.59 34.12
CA PHE A 322 1.34 7.74 35.03
C PHE A 322 0.96 9.03 34.30
N ASP A 323 1.56 9.30 33.15
CA ASP A 323 1.26 10.48 32.33
C ASP A 323 -0.18 10.47 31.81
N LEU A 324 -0.71 9.30 31.45
CA LEU A 324 -2.12 9.16 31.05
C LEU A 324 -3.07 9.44 32.23
N ILE A 325 -2.73 8.97 33.43
CA ILE A 325 -3.49 9.25 34.66
C ILE A 325 -3.50 10.74 34.97
N THR A 326 -2.35 11.42 34.91
CA THR A 326 -2.28 12.86 35.21
C THR A 326 -3.07 13.68 34.19
N ASN A 327 -3.04 13.30 32.90
CA ASN A 327 -3.79 13.98 31.84
C ASN A 327 -5.31 13.80 31.94
N ILE A 328 -5.80 12.59 32.23
CA ILE A 328 -7.24 12.29 32.30
C ILE A 328 -7.85 12.75 33.63
N CYS A 329 -7.10 12.66 34.73
CA CYS A 329 -7.66 12.90 36.06
C CYS A 329 -7.67 14.36 36.51
N LYS A 330 -7.14 15.31 35.70
CA LYS A 330 -7.04 16.76 35.99
C LYS A 330 -7.13 17.05 37.49
N CYS A 331 -6.04 16.75 38.22
CA CYS A 331 -5.86 17.29 39.55
C CYS A 331 -5.36 18.73 39.45
#